data_AF-A0AA42TEX9-F1
#
_entry.id   AF-A0AA42TEX9-F1
#
_cell.length_a   1.000
_cell.length_b   1.000
_cell.length_c   1.000
_cell.angle_alpha   90.00
_cell.angle_beta   90.00
_cell.angle_gamma   90.00
#
_symmetry.space_group_name_H-M   'P 1'
#
loop_
_entity.id
_entity.type
_entity.pdbx_description
1 polymer ?
#
loop_
_entity_poly.entity_id
_entity_poly.type
_entity_poly.pdbx_seq_one_letter_code
_entity_poly.pdbx_strand_id
1 'polypeptide(L)'
;MSELKATNPKDAIGSSKLPIHLWPTTASAMGSIGLLDGMLKYGRANWRASGVRASIYFDAANRHLNAWFEGEECDPDSGVPHLAHALACLAIIVDAQAAGKLNDDRQHKGGYRALINELTGHVGRLKEMHADKAPKHFTIADMPEAFGQQNTIDCRTKEERAADIGRQLADGVRRAASGAVCNDPRTVVGLDVSFPTERHMNFAPEKRSVQCGDCGYPYQGLPRQHCKHHYAEASHA
;
A
#
# COMPACT_ATOMS: atom_id res chain seq x y z
N MET A 1 32.85 -40.14 -9.64
CA MET A 1 33.54 -38.90 -9.19
C MET A 1 33.52 -37.96 -10.37
N SER A 2 32.67 -36.92 -10.35
CA SER A 2 32.53 -36.00 -11.48
C SER A 2 33.81 -35.19 -11.65
N GLU A 3 34.43 -35.30 -12.84
CA GLU A 3 35.55 -34.45 -13.25
C GLU A 3 35.15 -32.98 -13.15
N LEU A 4 35.64 -32.31 -12.11
CA LEU A 4 35.60 -30.86 -12.01
C LEU A 4 36.57 -30.33 -13.07
N LYS A 5 36.03 -29.74 -14.14
CA LYS A 5 36.81 -29.01 -15.15
C LYS A 5 37.79 -28.06 -14.45
N ALA A 6 39.02 -27.98 -14.96
CA ALA A 6 40.01 -27.00 -14.55
C ALA A 6 39.37 -25.61 -14.62
N THR A 7 38.97 -25.11 -13.45
CA THR A 7 38.14 -23.91 -13.35
C THR A 7 38.99 -22.72 -13.77
N ASN A 8 38.47 -21.88 -14.66
CA ASN A 8 39.16 -20.66 -15.09
C ASN A 8 39.65 -19.92 -13.83
N PRO A 9 40.92 -19.49 -13.75
CA PRO A 9 41.44 -18.80 -12.57
C PRO A 9 40.60 -17.58 -12.18
N LYS A 10 39.91 -16.96 -13.15
CA LYS A 10 38.95 -15.88 -12.90
C LYS A 10 37.65 -16.33 -12.22
N ASP A 11 37.21 -17.56 -12.44
CA ASP A 11 36.01 -18.12 -11.81
C ASP A 11 36.31 -18.48 -10.35
N ALA A 12 37.47 -19.12 -10.07
CA ALA A 12 37.89 -19.44 -8.71
C ALA A 12 38.08 -18.18 -7.84
N ILE A 13 38.75 -17.16 -8.38
CA ILE A 13 38.89 -15.86 -7.69
C ILE A 13 37.55 -15.12 -7.66
N GLY A 14 36.76 -15.19 -8.73
CA GLY A 14 35.46 -14.54 -8.85
C GLY A 14 34.45 -15.03 -7.81
N SER A 15 34.40 -16.33 -7.53
CA SER A 15 33.54 -16.94 -6.52
C SER A 15 33.88 -16.53 -5.09
N SER A 16 35.08 -16.01 -4.84
CA SER A 16 35.46 -15.47 -3.52
C SER A 16 35.03 -14.02 -3.29
N LYS A 17 34.58 -13.32 -4.34
CA LYS A 17 34.13 -11.93 -4.26
C LYS A 17 32.64 -11.86 -3.95
N LEU A 18 32.21 -10.74 -3.39
CA LEU A 18 30.78 -10.47 -3.14
C LEU A 18 29.99 -10.63 -4.45
N PRO A 19 29.01 -11.55 -4.52
CA PRO A 19 28.30 -11.85 -5.75
C PRO A 19 27.17 -10.82 -6.00
N ILE A 20 27.55 -9.58 -6.33
CA ILE A 20 26.59 -8.46 -6.56
C ILE A 20 25.56 -8.78 -7.65
N HIS A 21 25.90 -9.67 -8.60
CA HIS A 21 24.98 -10.12 -9.65
C HIS A 21 23.73 -10.85 -9.12
N LEU A 22 23.73 -11.33 -7.87
CA LEU A 22 22.54 -11.92 -7.24
C LEU A 22 21.52 -10.86 -6.82
N TRP A 23 21.93 -9.59 -6.70
CA TRP A 23 21.03 -8.50 -6.36
C TRP A 23 20.22 -8.08 -7.60
N PRO A 24 18.88 -8.09 -7.53
CA PRO A 24 18.05 -7.64 -8.64
C PRO A 24 18.31 -6.17 -8.97
N THR A 25 18.75 -5.90 -10.20
CA THR A 25 18.96 -4.52 -10.68
C THR A 25 17.66 -3.72 -10.73
N THR A 26 16.51 -4.40 -10.88
CA THR A 26 15.17 -3.80 -10.78
C THR A 26 14.90 -3.18 -9.41
N ALA A 27 15.32 -3.84 -8.32
CA ALA A 27 15.21 -3.29 -6.97
C ALA A 27 16.10 -2.04 -6.82
N SER A 28 17.29 -2.04 -7.43
CA SER A 28 18.17 -0.86 -7.45
C SER A 28 17.54 0.30 -8.20
N ALA A 29 16.94 0.04 -9.36
CA ALA A 29 16.25 1.05 -10.15
C ALA A 29 15.05 1.63 -9.37
N MET A 30 14.22 0.77 -8.76
CA MET A 30 13.08 1.20 -7.96
C MET A 30 13.52 2.08 -6.76
N GLY A 31 14.48 1.60 -5.97
CA GLY A 31 15.00 2.35 -4.82
C GLY A 31 15.67 3.68 -5.23
N SER A 32 16.23 3.77 -6.44
CA SER A 32 16.82 5.01 -6.93
C SER A 32 15.81 6.14 -7.10
N ILE A 33 14.55 5.82 -7.41
CA ILE A 33 13.47 6.81 -7.51
C ILE A 33 13.08 7.34 -6.13
N GLY A 34 12.99 6.47 -5.11
CA GLY A 34 12.76 6.92 -3.72
C GLY A 34 13.89 7.82 -3.22
N LEU A 35 15.16 7.47 -3.55
CA LEU A 35 16.31 8.32 -3.22
C LEU A 35 16.34 9.63 -4.02
N LEU A 36 15.83 9.64 -5.25
CA LEU A 36 15.67 10.86 -6.05
C LEU A 36 14.68 11.82 -5.40
N ASP A 37 13.51 11.33 -4.97
CA ASP A 37 12.54 12.15 -4.23
C ASP A 37 13.15 12.72 -2.93
N GLY A 38 13.84 11.89 -2.16
CA GLY A 38 14.57 12.32 -0.97
C GLY A 38 15.67 13.35 -1.26
N MET A 39 16.40 13.19 -2.37
CA MET A 39 17.42 14.16 -2.81
C MET A 39 16.81 15.53 -3.12
N LEU A 40 15.65 15.56 -3.81
CA LEU A 40 14.99 16.81 -4.16
C LEU A 40 14.42 17.53 -2.94
N LYS A 41 13.98 16.78 -1.91
CA LYS A 41 13.43 17.33 -0.66
C LYS A 41 14.51 17.76 0.35
N TYR A 42 15.55 16.95 0.53
CA TYR A 42 16.47 17.07 1.66
C TYR A 42 17.95 17.18 1.27
N GLY A 43 18.24 17.17 -0.04
CA GLY A 43 19.60 17.17 -0.56
C GLY A 43 20.20 15.77 -0.68
N ARG A 44 21.16 15.63 -1.60
CA ARG A 44 21.82 14.36 -1.89
C ARG A 44 22.62 13.86 -0.69
N ALA A 45 22.41 12.61 -0.30
CA ALA A 45 23.21 11.91 0.71
C ALA A 45 23.33 12.65 2.06
N ASN A 46 22.31 13.44 2.42
CA ASN A 46 22.28 14.24 3.64
C ASN A 46 22.46 13.39 4.92
N TRP A 47 21.98 12.15 4.92
CA TRP A 47 22.14 11.19 6.02
C TRP A 47 23.60 10.86 6.34
N ARG A 48 24.52 10.97 5.38
CA ARG A 48 25.95 10.77 5.60
C ARG A 48 26.58 11.94 6.37
N ALA A 49 26.03 13.14 6.24
CA ALA A 49 26.48 14.32 6.98
C ALA A 49 25.86 14.36 8.38
N SER A 50 24.52 14.35 8.43
CA SER A 50 23.73 14.62 9.64
C SER A 50 23.48 13.39 10.52
N GLY A 51 23.68 12.19 9.98
CA GLY A 51 23.28 10.95 10.64
C GLY A 51 21.78 10.70 10.60
N VAL A 52 21.38 9.49 10.99
CA VAL A 52 19.98 9.04 11.00
C VAL A 52 19.69 8.22 12.24
N ARG A 53 18.43 8.24 12.67
CA ARG A 53 17.94 7.46 13.81
C ARG A 53 17.26 6.19 13.31
N ALA A 54 17.66 5.04 13.83
CA ALA A 54 17.16 3.74 13.36
C ALA A 54 15.63 3.63 13.45
N SER A 55 15.03 4.04 14.57
CA SER A 55 13.58 3.97 14.78
C SER A 55 12.76 4.75 13.74
N ILE A 56 13.21 5.94 13.34
CA ILE A 56 12.49 6.81 12.39
C ILE A 56 12.43 6.18 11.00
N TYR A 57 13.55 5.64 10.51
CA TYR A 57 13.59 5.01 9.19
C TYR A 57 12.93 3.63 9.20
N PHE A 58 13.00 2.91 10.32
CA PHE A 58 12.24 1.67 10.51
C PHE A 58 10.73 1.92 10.42
N ASP A 59 10.23 2.92 11.15
CA ASP A 59 8.82 3.29 11.15
C ASP A 59 8.34 3.82 9.79
N ALA A 60 9.14 4.67 9.13
CA ALA A 60 8.87 5.14 7.77
C ALA A 60 8.78 3.99 6.75
N ALA A 61 9.72 3.04 6.80
CA ALA A 61 9.68 1.86 5.93
C ALA A 61 8.42 1.01 6.20
N ASN A 62 8.06 0.80 7.47
CA ASN A 62 6.86 0.03 7.81
C ASN A 62 5.58 0.72 7.34
N ARG A 63 5.45 2.05 7.43
CA ARG A 63 4.28 2.75 6.90
C ARG A 63 4.09 2.52 5.40
N HIS A 64 5.16 2.61 4.62
CA HIS A 64 5.09 2.34 3.18
C HIS A 64 4.80 0.87 2.87
N LEU A 65 5.40 -0.07 3.62
CA LEU A 65 5.11 -1.49 3.44
C LEU A 65 3.67 -1.85 3.82
N ASN A 66 3.14 -1.26 4.89
CA ASN A 66 1.76 -1.47 5.33
C ASN A 66 0.78 -0.88 4.32
N ALA A 67 1.00 0.35 3.85
CA ALA A 67 0.16 0.96 2.81
C ALA A 67 0.12 0.11 1.54
N TRP A 68 1.29 -0.37 1.09
CA TRP A 68 1.38 -1.32 -0.01
C TRP A 68 0.60 -2.62 0.24
N PHE A 69 0.70 -3.18 1.44
CA PHE A 69 -0.01 -4.41 1.79
C PHE A 69 -1.53 -4.22 1.87
N GLU A 70 -1.99 -3.03 2.26
CA GLU A 70 -3.41 -2.64 2.25
C GLU A 70 -3.94 -2.30 0.84
N GLY A 71 -3.10 -2.43 -0.20
CA GLY A 71 -3.48 -2.29 -1.61
C GLY A 71 -3.29 -0.89 -2.19
N GLU A 72 -2.57 0.00 -1.49
CA GLU A 72 -2.15 1.29 -2.04
C GLU A 72 -0.85 1.12 -2.82
N GLU A 73 -0.79 1.53 -4.09
CA GLU A 73 0.42 1.35 -4.90
C GLU A 73 1.42 2.49 -4.72
N CYS A 74 0.91 3.72 -4.55
CA CYS A 74 1.72 4.94 -4.62
C CYS A 74 1.44 5.85 -3.45
N ASP A 75 2.49 6.51 -2.98
CA ASP A 75 2.41 7.49 -1.91
C ASP A 75 1.61 8.73 -2.34
N PRO A 76 0.58 9.14 -1.59
CA PRO A 76 -0.30 10.24 -2.00
C PRO A 76 0.42 11.59 -2.00
N ASP A 77 1.46 11.75 -1.19
CA ASP A 77 2.20 12.99 -1.08
C ASP A 77 3.18 13.19 -2.25
N SER A 78 3.82 12.12 -2.71
CA SER A 78 4.87 12.18 -3.75
C SER A 78 4.45 11.62 -5.11
N GLY A 79 3.41 10.79 -5.17
CA GLY A 79 3.02 10.02 -6.36
C GLY A 79 3.98 8.89 -6.73
N VAL A 80 4.99 8.61 -5.89
CA VAL A 80 6.02 7.59 -6.12
C VAL A 80 5.57 6.25 -5.51
N PRO A 81 5.91 5.09 -6.12
CA PRO A 81 5.56 3.79 -5.55
C PRO A 81 6.03 3.60 -4.11
N HIS A 82 5.17 3.06 -3.25
CA HIS A 82 5.52 2.83 -1.84
C HIS A 82 6.75 1.93 -1.67
N LEU A 83 6.91 0.92 -2.54
CA LEU A 83 8.08 0.04 -2.53
C LEU A 83 9.39 0.79 -2.82
N ALA A 84 9.36 1.87 -3.60
CA ALA A 84 10.54 2.70 -3.84
C ALA A 84 10.99 3.41 -2.56
N HIS A 85 10.06 3.98 -1.80
CA HIS A 85 10.33 4.63 -0.52
C HIS A 85 10.80 3.64 0.54
N ALA A 86 10.17 2.46 0.61
CA ALA A 86 10.59 1.40 1.53
C ALA A 86 12.03 0.94 1.24
N LEU A 87 12.38 0.71 -0.03
CA LEU A 87 13.75 0.36 -0.44
C LEU A 87 14.74 1.48 -0.13
N ALA A 88 14.38 2.74 -0.38
CA ALA A 88 15.22 3.89 -0.07
C ALA A 88 15.49 4.00 1.44
N CYS A 89 14.47 3.80 2.29
CA CYS A 89 14.64 3.80 3.74
C CYS A 89 15.62 2.71 4.21
N LEU A 90 15.47 1.47 3.71
CA LEU A 90 16.38 0.37 4.04
C LEU A 90 17.80 0.64 3.55
N ALA A 91 17.96 1.16 2.34
CA ALA A 91 19.26 1.52 1.78
C ALA A 91 19.97 2.59 2.64
N ILE A 92 19.24 3.61 3.11
CA ILE A 92 19.79 4.66 3.98
C ILE A 92 20.23 4.08 5.33
N ILE A 93 19.45 3.19 5.95
CA ILE A 93 19.86 2.53 7.21
C ILE A 93 21.17 1.76 7.01
N VAL A 94 21.26 0.93 5.96
CA VAL A 94 22.45 0.12 5.66
C VAL A 94 23.67 1.00 5.40
N ASP A 95 23.50 2.05 4.59
CA ASP A 95 24.58 2.99 4.25
C ASP A 95 25.03 3.81 5.46
N ALA A 96 24.10 4.30 6.28
CA ALA A 96 24.41 5.03 7.50
C ALA A 96 25.12 4.13 8.54
N GLN A 97 24.74 2.86 8.63
CA GLN A 97 25.43 1.90 9.48
C GLN A 97 26.88 1.68 9.01
N ALA A 98 27.09 1.50 7.70
CA ALA A 98 28.42 1.35 7.13
C ALA A 98 29.28 2.62 7.28
N ALA A 99 28.66 3.80 7.23
CA ALA A 99 29.33 5.10 7.40
C ALA A 99 29.56 5.49 8.88
N GLY A 100 29.10 4.70 9.86
CA GLY A 100 29.18 5.06 11.28
C GLY A 100 28.30 6.26 11.65
N LYS A 101 27.23 6.51 10.90
CA LYS A 101 26.30 7.63 11.02
C LYS A 101 24.90 7.24 11.50
N LEU A 102 24.70 5.95 11.76
CA LEU A 102 23.47 5.43 12.35
C LEU A 102 23.49 5.62 13.87
N ASN A 103 22.57 6.43 14.39
CA ASN A 103 22.21 6.41 15.80
C ASN A 103 21.27 5.23 16.05
N ASP A 104 21.82 4.20 16.70
CA ASP A 104 21.11 2.97 16.99
C ASP A 104 20.29 3.10 18.28
N ASP A 105 19.02 3.46 18.13
CA ASP A 105 18.03 3.56 19.20
C ASP A 105 17.03 2.40 19.18
N ARG A 106 17.44 1.24 18.64
CA ARG A 106 16.60 0.04 18.62
C ARG A 106 16.26 -0.40 20.05
N GLN A 107 15.11 -1.08 20.17
CA GLN A 107 14.64 -1.63 21.44
C GLN A 107 15.69 -2.57 22.07
N HIS A 108 15.69 -2.63 23.40
CA HIS A 108 16.50 -3.64 24.11
C HIS A 108 16.06 -5.06 23.72
N LYS A 109 16.98 -6.02 23.82
CA LYS A 109 16.76 -7.41 23.40
C LYS A 109 15.60 -8.02 24.21
N GLY A 110 14.47 -8.24 23.55
CA GLY A 110 13.34 -8.99 24.09
C GLY A 110 13.41 -10.49 23.76
N GLY A 111 12.36 -11.22 24.12
CA GLY A 111 12.19 -12.66 23.85
C GLY A 111 11.59 -13.00 22.48
N TYR A 112 11.61 -12.08 21.51
CA TYR A 112 10.86 -12.19 20.24
C TYR A 112 11.06 -13.55 19.53
N ARG A 113 12.31 -13.97 19.33
CA ARG A 113 12.59 -15.22 18.61
C ARG A 113 12.09 -16.47 19.36
N ALA A 114 12.20 -16.47 20.69
CA ALA A 114 11.72 -17.58 21.51
C ALA A 114 10.19 -17.71 21.39
N LEU A 115 9.47 -16.60 21.51
CA LEU A 115 8.00 -16.58 21.38
C LEU A 115 7.54 -17.00 19.98
N ILE A 116 8.17 -16.49 18.91
CA ILE A 116 7.82 -16.88 17.54
C ILE A 116 8.02 -18.39 17.32
N ASN A 117 9.11 -18.95 17.83
CA ASN A 117 9.36 -20.38 17.70
C ASN A 117 8.30 -21.21 18.44
N GLU A 118 7.91 -20.79 19.65
CA GLU A 118 6.84 -21.42 20.42
C GLU A 118 5.50 -21.36 19.66
N LEU A 119 5.10 -20.18 19.20
CA LEU A 119 3.83 -19.98 18.49
C LEU A 119 3.79 -20.70 17.14
N THR A 120 4.92 -20.86 16.47
CA THR A 120 5.01 -21.60 15.19
C THR A 120 4.54 -23.05 15.34
N GLY A 121 4.77 -23.67 16.51
CA GLY A 121 4.26 -25.01 16.81
C GLY A 121 2.73 -25.11 16.76
N HIS A 122 2.01 -24.02 17.03
CA HIS A 122 0.55 -24.01 16.91
C HIS A 122 0.05 -24.04 15.47
N VAL A 123 0.85 -23.61 14.49
CA VAL A 123 0.43 -23.58 13.07
C VAL A 123 0.10 -24.99 12.57
N GLY A 124 0.95 -25.98 12.87
CA GLY A 124 0.71 -27.38 12.49
C GLY A 124 -0.55 -27.94 13.16
N ARG A 125 -0.66 -27.77 14.48
CA ARG A 125 -1.82 -28.19 15.27
C ARG A 125 -3.14 -27.60 14.74
N LEU A 126 -3.17 -26.30 14.40
CA LEU A 126 -4.36 -25.64 13.88
C LEU A 126 -4.72 -26.11 12.47
N LYS A 127 -3.72 -26.37 11.62
CA LYS A 127 -3.95 -26.96 10.29
C LYS A 127 -4.55 -28.36 10.39
N GLU A 128 -4.06 -29.19 11.30
CA GLU A 128 -4.62 -30.53 11.55
C GLU A 128 -6.05 -30.48 12.10
N MET A 129 -6.30 -29.60 13.08
CA MET A 129 -7.62 -29.43 13.71
C MET A 129 -8.71 -28.94 12.75
N HIS A 130 -8.33 -28.25 11.68
CA HIS A 130 -9.26 -27.72 10.67
C HIS A 130 -9.01 -28.29 9.27
N ALA A 131 -8.40 -29.48 9.19
CA ALA A 131 -8.07 -30.12 7.92
C ALA A 131 -9.31 -30.44 7.06
N ASP A 132 -10.47 -30.57 7.69
CA ASP A 132 -11.78 -30.79 7.06
C ASP A 132 -12.41 -29.51 6.48
N LYS A 133 -11.89 -28.33 6.82
CA LYS A 133 -12.46 -27.03 6.40
C LYS A 133 -11.71 -26.45 5.20
N ALA A 134 -12.45 -25.98 4.21
CA ALA A 134 -11.91 -25.28 3.04
C ALA A 134 -12.54 -23.88 2.88
N PRO A 135 -12.22 -22.91 3.77
CA PRO A 135 -12.74 -21.56 3.65
C PRO A 135 -12.17 -20.85 2.41
N LYS A 136 -12.94 -19.94 1.81
CA LYS A 136 -12.46 -19.05 0.74
C LYS A 136 -11.49 -18.02 1.33
N HIS A 137 -10.30 -17.89 0.75
CA HIS A 137 -9.36 -16.81 1.05
C HIS A 137 -9.57 -15.65 0.09
N PHE A 138 -9.88 -14.47 0.64
CA PHE A 138 -10.13 -13.27 -0.15
C PHE A 138 -8.81 -12.55 -0.44
N THR A 139 -8.70 -12.04 -1.66
CA THR A 139 -7.55 -11.26 -2.14
C THR A 139 -8.02 -9.97 -2.79
N ILE A 140 -7.09 -9.10 -3.20
CA ILE A 140 -7.42 -7.89 -3.96
C ILE A 140 -8.24 -8.18 -5.23
N ALA A 141 -8.14 -9.39 -5.80
CA ALA A 141 -8.93 -9.81 -6.96
C ALA A 141 -10.42 -10.05 -6.66
N ASP A 142 -10.78 -10.24 -5.39
CA ASP A 142 -12.18 -10.43 -4.96
C ASP A 142 -12.88 -9.10 -4.63
N MET A 143 -12.15 -7.98 -4.63
CA MET A 143 -12.70 -6.66 -4.35
C MET A 143 -13.56 -6.18 -5.52
N PRO A 144 -14.79 -5.68 -5.29
CA PRO A 144 -15.59 -5.09 -6.34
C PRO A 144 -14.91 -3.83 -6.89
N GLU A 145 -14.88 -3.69 -8.22
CA GLU A 145 -14.24 -2.57 -8.96
C GLU A 145 -14.63 -1.19 -8.39
N ALA A 146 -15.84 -1.06 -7.84
CA ALA A 146 -16.39 0.17 -7.27
C ALA A 146 -15.80 0.62 -5.92
N PHE A 147 -15.18 -0.28 -5.14
CA PHE A 147 -14.65 0.05 -3.80
C PHE A 147 -13.12 0.32 -3.82
N GLY A 148 -12.38 -0.21 -4.80
CA GLY A 148 -10.91 -0.12 -4.87
C GLY A 148 -10.32 1.02 -5.70
N GLN A 149 -11.13 1.70 -6.52
CA GLN A 149 -10.66 2.79 -7.39
C GLN A 149 -10.65 4.17 -6.73
N GLN A 150 -11.16 4.32 -5.51
CA GLN A 150 -11.31 5.64 -4.89
C GLN A 150 -9.99 6.19 -4.33
N ASN A 151 -9.03 5.31 -3.99
CA ASN A 151 -7.79 5.71 -3.28
C ASN A 151 -6.48 5.19 -3.91
N THR A 152 -6.52 4.43 -5.02
CA THR A 152 -5.30 3.99 -5.69
C THR A 152 -4.81 5.09 -6.64
N ILE A 153 -3.93 5.95 -6.13
CA ILE A 153 -3.25 6.92 -6.97
C ILE A 153 -2.36 6.15 -7.96
N ASP A 154 -2.73 6.19 -9.24
CA ASP A 154 -1.92 5.66 -10.33
C ASP A 154 -0.64 6.50 -10.46
N CYS A 155 0.54 5.88 -10.31
CA CYS A 155 1.85 6.52 -10.48
C CYS A 155 2.08 7.06 -11.89
N ARG A 156 1.29 6.64 -12.87
CA ARG A 156 1.40 7.11 -14.24
C ARG A 156 0.94 8.56 -14.38
N THR A 157 1.61 9.30 -15.25
CA THR A 157 1.18 10.66 -15.58
C THR A 157 -0.21 10.65 -16.23
N LYS A 158 -0.87 11.82 -16.30
CA LYS A 158 -2.17 11.93 -16.98
C LYS A 158 -2.07 11.54 -18.45
N GLU A 159 -0.94 11.87 -19.08
CA GLU A 159 -0.63 11.56 -20.47
C GLU A 159 -0.38 10.07 -20.66
N GLU A 160 0.34 9.42 -19.74
CA GLU A 160 0.57 7.96 -19.76
C GLU A 160 -0.73 7.17 -19.56
N ARG A 161 -1.61 7.65 -18.69
CA ARG A 161 -2.98 7.10 -18.52
C ARG A 161 -3.80 7.22 -19.80
N ALA A 162 -3.79 8.40 -20.44
CA ALA A 162 -4.48 8.62 -21.70
C ALA A 162 -3.94 7.74 -22.85
N ALA A 163 -2.61 7.56 -22.91
CA ALA A 163 -1.97 6.71 -23.90
C ALA A 163 -2.28 5.21 -23.69
N ASP A 164 -2.41 4.76 -22.44
CA ASP A 164 -2.77 3.38 -22.13
C ASP A 164 -4.23 3.08 -22.50
N ILE A 165 -5.15 3.99 -22.20
CA ILE A 165 -6.55 3.90 -22.68
C ILE A 165 -6.58 3.82 -24.21
N GLY A 166 -5.79 4.66 -24.90
CA GLY A 166 -5.66 4.60 -26.36
C GLY A 166 -5.14 3.25 -26.89
N ARG A 167 -4.16 2.64 -26.20
CA ARG A 167 -3.64 1.31 -26.55
C ARG A 167 -4.65 0.20 -26.28
N GLN A 168 -5.33 0.22 -25.13
CA GLN A 168 -6.35 -0.77 -24.77
C GLN A 168 -7.54 -0.72 -25.73
N LEU A 169 -7.97 0.47 -26.15
CA LEU A 169 -9.00 0.65 -27.17
C LEU A 169 -8.53 0.11 -28.53
N ALA A 170 -7.29 0.41 -28.93
CA ALA A 170 -6.71 -0.11 -30.18
C ALA A 170 -6.56 -1.65 -30.17
N ASP A 171 -6.19 -2.24 -29.04
CA ASP A 171 -6.07 -3.69 -28.87
C ASP A 171 -7.44 -4.37 -28.77
N GLY A 172 -8.43 -3.72 -28.17
CA GLY A 172 -9.83 -4.15 -28.20
C GLY A 172 -10.39 -4.18 -29.62
N VAL A 173 -10.10 -3.14 -30.42
CA VAL A 173 -10.48 -3.07 -31.85
C VAL A 173 -9.75 -4.16 -32.65
N ARG A 174 -8.47 -4.42 -32.40
CA ARG A 174 -7.72 -5.51 -33.04
C ARG A 174 -8.26 -6.90 -32.67
N ARG A 175 -8.64 -7.12 -31.41
CA ARG A 175 -9.26 -8.37 -30.95
C ARG A 175 -10.65 -8.58 -31.57
N ALA A 176 -11.47 -7.53 -31.63
CA ALA A 176 -12.76 -7.57 -32.31
C ALA A 176 -12.63 -7.87 -33.82
N ALA A 177 -11.60 -7.33 -34.49
CA ALA A 177 -11.31 -7.62 -35.89
C ALA A 177 -10.80 -9.05 -36.14
N SER A 178 -10.20 -9.70 -35.12
CA SER A 178 -9.68 -11.08 -35.21
C SER A 178 -10.72 -12.19 -34.97
N GLY A 179 -11.99 -11.85 -34.73
CA GLY A 179 -13.06 -12.84 -34.56
C GLY A 179 -13.01 -13.65 -33.26
N ALA A 180 -12.18 -13.27 -32.30
CA ALA A 180 -12.20 -13.87 -30.96
C ALA A 180 -13.42 -13.33 -30.18
N VAL A 181 -14.42 -14.19 -29.96
CA VAL A 181 -15.60 -13.88 -29.13
C VAL A 181 -15.13 -13.49 -27.74
N CYS A 182 -15.17 -12.19 -27.46
CA CYS A 182 -15.06 -11.66 -26.11
C CYS A 182 -16.42 -11.88 -25.46
N ASN A 183 -16.55 -12.90 -24.60
CA ASN A 183 -17.70 -12.97 -23.70
C ASN A 183 -17.52 -11.85 -22.66
N ASP A 184 -18.05 -10.67 -22.98
CA ASP A 184 -18.15 -9.54 -22.06
C ASP A 184 -19.34 -9.79 -21.12
N PRO A 185 -19.15 -9.96 -19.80
CA PRO A 185 -20.26 -10.11 -18.85
C PRO A 185 -21.06 -8.81 -18.63
N ARG A 186 -20.76 -7.70 -19.33
CA ARG A 186 -21.42 -6.39 -19.13
C ARG A 186 -22.62 -6.10 -20.04
N THR A 187 -23.06 -7.02 -20.90
CA THR A 187 -24.33 -6.87 -21.65
C THR A 187 -25.40 -7.82 -21.15
N VAL A 188 -26.18 -7.37 -20.15
CA VAL A 188 -27.51 -7.95 -19.89
C VAL A 188 -28.54 -7.06 -20.58
N VAL A 189 -28.89 -7.42 -21.82
CA VAL A 189 -30.01 -6.80 -22.52
C VAL A 189 -31.30 -7.36 -21.90
N GLY A 190 -32.14 -6.48 -21.35
CA GLY A 190 -33.54 -6.83 -21.02
C GLY A 190 -33.86 -7.17 -19.56
N LEU A 191 -33.06 -6.78 -18.56
CA LEU A 191 -33.51 -6.81 -17.16
C LEU A 191 -34.01 -5.43 -16.71
N ASP A 192 -35.33 -5.28 -16.56
CA ASP A 192 -35.95 -4.20 -15.81
C ASP A 192 -35.63 -4.40 -14.32
N VAL A 193 -34.80 -3.52 -13.74
CA VAL A 193 -34.47 -3.49 -12.31
C VAL A 193 -35.31 -2.46 -11.57
N SER A 194 -36.61 -2.42 -11.86
CA SER A 194 -37.59 -1.78 -11.00
C SER A 194 -38.08 -2.81 -9.99
N PHE A 195 -37.46 -2.90 -8.81
CA PHE A 195 -38.03 -3.66 -7.69
C PHE A 195 -38.66 -2.74 -6.63
N PRO A 196 -39.87 -3.07 -6.12
CA PRO A 196 -40.63 -2.22 -5.22
C PRO A 196 -40.02 -2.27 -3.82
N THR A 197 -39.78 -1.09 -3.24
CA THR A 197 -39.34 -0.94 -1.86
C THR A 197 -40.47 -1.32 -0.90
N GLU A 198 -40.39 -2.44 -0.19
CA GLU A 198 -41.00 -2.56 1.13
C GLU A 198 -40.22 -3.51 2.06
N ARG A 199 -39.80 -2.92 3.20
CA ARG A 199 -39.90 -3.43 4.57
C ARG A 199 -39.20 -4.75 4.92
N HIS A 200 -38.14 -4.62 5.71
CA HIS A 200 -38.00 -5.14 7.08
C HIS A 200 -36.56 -5.56 7.37
N MET A 201 -35.81 -4.68 8.04
CA MET A 201 -34.93 -4.99 9.19
C MET A 201 -34.41 -3.64 9.74
N ASN A 202 -35.27 -2.96 10.51
CA ASN A 202 -34.91 -1.74 11.25
C ASN A 202 -34.27 -2.14 12.59
N PHE A 203 -32.94 -2.03 12.68
CA PHE A 203 -32.20 -1.89 13.94
C PHE A 203 -31.28 -0.65 13.89
N ALA A 204 -31.84 0.47 13.42
CA ALA A 204 -31.27 1.80 13.62
C ALA A 204 -32.36 2.70 14.21
N PRO A 205 -32.10 3.47 15.29
CA PRO A 205 -33.06 4.46 15.75
C PRO A 205 -33.30 5.48 14.62
N GLU A 206 -34.57 5.74 14.31
CA GLU A 206 -34.99 6.74 13.33
C GLU A 206 -34.23 8.05 13.56
N LYS A 207 -33.40 8.44 12.59
CA LYS A 207 -32.83 9.80 12.55
C LYS A 207 -33.97 10.77 12.24
N ARG A 208 -34.73 11.19 13.26
CA ARG A 208 -35.56 12.40 13.16
C ARG A 208 -34.62 13.58 12.95
N SER A 209 -34.57 14.09 11.73
CA SER A 209 -33.95 15.37 11.42
C SER A 209 -34.77 16.46 12.10
N VAL A 210 -34.31 16.95 13.25
CA VAL A 210 -34.89 18.13 13.90
C VAL A 210 -34.30 19.35 13.20
N GLN A 211 -35.16 20.24 12.72
CA GLN A 211 -34.77 21.54 12.17
C GLN A 211 -34.83 22.58 13.29
N CYS A 212 -33.87 23.50 13.32
CA CYS A 212 -33.93 24.66 14.20
C CYS A 212 -35.09 25.57 13.78
N GLY A 213 -36.02 25.89 14.69
CA GLY A 213 -37.20 26.73 14.40
C GLY A 213 -36.87 28.15 13.93
N ASP A 214 -35.69 28.68 14.27
CA ASP A 214 -35.31 30.07 13.95
C ASP A 214 -34.56 30.20 12.62
N CYS A 215 -33.87 29.15 12.16
CA CYS A 215 -33.01 29.23 10.96
C CYS A 215 -33.15 28.06 9.97
N GLY A 216 -33.95 27.04 10.29
CA GLY A 216 -34.22 25.90 9.41
C GLY A 216 -33.06 24.91 9.23
N TYR A 217 -31.92 25.11 9.89
CA TYR A 217 -30.76 24.23 9.69
C TYR A 217 -30.97 22.85 10.34
N PRO A 218 -30.73 21.74 9.61
CA PRO A 218 -30.89 20.39 10.14
C PRO A 218 -29.67 19.98 11.00
N TYR A 219 -29.90 19.42 12.19
CA TYR A 219 -28.80 18.91 13.03
C TYR A 219 -29.13 17.55 13.66
N GLN A 220 -28.10 16.70 13.82
CA GLN A 220 -28.22 15.36 14.39
C GLN A 220 -27.93 15.39 15.91
N GLY A 221 -28.87 15.90 16.70
CA GLY A 221 -29.01 15.53 18.12
C GLY A 221 -27.87 15.83 19.11
N LEU A 222 -26.86 16.62 18.75
CA LEU A 222 -25.79 17.06 19.66
C LEU A 222 -26.04 18.50 20.19
N PRO A 223 -25.47 18.88 21.37
CA PRO A 223 -25.74 20.17 22.01
C PRO A 223 -25.42 21.35 21.07
N ARG A 224 -26.27 22.38 21.12
CA ARG A 224 -26.30 23.57 20.24
C ARG A 224 -24.99 24.40 20.27
N GLN A 225 -23.92 23.94 19.63
CA GLN A 225 -22.65 24.70 19.56
C GLN A 225 -22.34 25.29 18.18
N HIS A 226 -23.18 25.06 17.17
CA HIS A 226 -22.89 25.45 15.78
C HIS A 226 -23.96 26.29 15.07
N CYS A 227 -24.94 26.84 15.80
CA CYS A 227 -25.85 27.83 15.21
C CYS A 227 -25.21 29.23 15.28
N LYS A 228 -25.02 29.88 14.13
CA LYS A 228 -24.37 31.19 13.96
C LYS A 228 -25.06 32.39 14.66
N HIS A 229 -26.10 32.17 15.46
CA HIS A 229 -26.80 33.23 16.19
C HIS A 229 -26.28 33.49 17.62
N HIS A 230 -25.34 32.70 18.15
CA HIS A 230 -24.86 32.85 19.54
C HIS A 230 -23.52 33.61 19.72
N TYR A 231 -22.90 34.13 18.65
CA TYR A 231 -21.62 34.87 18.75
C TYR A 231 -21.81 36.37 19.10
N ALA A 232 -22.64 36.70 20.08
CA ALA A 232 -22.83 38.10 20.51
C ALA A 232 -22.59 38.38 22.01
N GLU A 233 -22.45 37.38 22.89
CA GLU A 233 -22.24 37.64 24.32
C GLU A 233 -21.26 36.64 24.94
N ALA A 234 -19.97 36.77 24.61
CA ALA A 234 -18.90 36.14 25.38
C ALA A 234 -17.57 36.91 25.17
N SER A 235 -17.59 38.19 25.51
CA SER A 235 -16.39 39.00 25.76
C SER A 235 -16.73 39.95 26.88
N HIS A 236 -15.91 39.96 27.93
CA HIS A 236 -16.05 40.59 29.25
C HIS A 236 -16.58 39.69 30.38
N ALA A 237 -15.65 38.95 31.00
CA ALA A 237 -15.35 38.98 32.43
C ALA A 237 -14.12 38.11 32.71
#